data_AF-A0A3C1GDK3-F1
#
_entry.id   AF-A0A3C1GDK3-F1
#
_cell.length_a   1.000
_cell.length_b   1.000
_cell.length_c   1.000
_cell.angle_alpha   90.00
_cell.angle_beta   90.00
_cell.angle_gamma   90.00
#
_symmetry.space_group_name_H-M   'P 1'
#
loop_
_entity.id
_entity.type
_entity.pdbx_description
1 polymer ?
#
loop_
_entity_poly.entity_id
_entity_poly.type
_entity_poly.pdbx_seq_one_letter_code
_entity_poly.pdbx_strand_id
1 'polypeptide(L)' 'MFAEPRAPHHRPHFHAYYQDEVGIFAIDTIELLGGDLPRTQRRLVEAWAEIHHRELLDDWERLQAGRSPFKIEPLR' A
#
# COMPACT_ATOMS: atom_id res chain seq x y z
N MET A 1 3.64 5.06 -2.51
CA MET A 1 4.01 4.70 -1.13
C MET A 1 4.86 5.83 -0.56
N PHE A 2 4.47 6.43 0.57
CA PHE A 2 5.25 7.48 1.23
C PHE A 2 6.15 6.88 2.31
N ALA A 3 7.31 7.47 2.55
CA ALA A 3 8.22 7.03 3.61
C ALA A 3 7.80 7.65 4.96
N GLU A 4 7.55 6.82 5.98
CA GLU A 4 7.21 7.24 7.34
C GLU A 4 8.40 7.01 8.31
N PRO A 5 9.21 8.03 8.64
CA PRO A 5 10.54 7.83 9.23
C PRO A 5 10.58 7.53 10.73
N ARG A 6 9.44 7.52 11.44
CA ARG A 6 9.39 7.49 12.92
C ARG A 6 8.50 6.43 13.54
N ALA A 7 7.77 5.66 12.76
CA ALA A 7 7.06 4.50 13.27
C ALA A 7 7.88 3.25 12.93
N PRO A 8 8.15 2.36 13.90
CA PRO A 8 8.74 1.07 13.58
C PRO A 8 7.68 0.27 12.83
N HIS A 9 7.72 0.34 11.50
CA HIS A 9 6.84 -0.45 10.67
C HIS A 9 7.44 -1.84 10.51
N HIS A 10 7.07 -2.73 11.43
CA HIS A 10 7.50 -4.12 11.39
C HIS A 10 6.82 -4.90 10.25
N ARG A 11 5.68 -4.40 9.76
CA ARG A 11 4.88 -5.05 8.73
C ARG A 11 4.84 -4.22 7.44
N PRO A 12 5.12 -4.82 6.28
CA PRO A 12 4.95 -4.17 4.98
C PRO A 12 3.51 -3.70 4.76
N HIS A 13 3.33 -2.41 4.50
CA HIS A 13 2.00 -1.82 4.28
C HIS A 13 2.08 -0.62 3.32
N PHE A 14 0.93 -0.23 2.77
CA PHE A 14 0.80 0.97 1.93
C PHE A 14 -0.50 1.72 2.24
N HIS A 15 -0.52 3.00 1.89
CA HIS A 15 -1.71 3.86 2.04
C HIS A 15 -2.39 4.05 0.69
N ALA A 16 -3.71 3.90 0.68
CA ALA A 16 -4.59 4.26 -0.43
C ALA A 16 -5.52 5.39 0.02
N TYR A 17 -5.63 6.44 -0.80
CA TYR A 17 -6.42 7.62 -0.51
C TYR A 17 -7.58 7.73 -1.49
N TYR A 18 -8.77 8.06 -0.99
CA TYR A 18 -9.95 8.33 -1.79
C TYR A 18 -10.76 9.47 -1.15
N GLN A 19 -10.82 10.62 -1.83
CA GLN A 19 -11.43 11.83 -1.25
C GLN A 19 -10.82 12.15 0.12
N ASP A 20 -11.65 12.23 1.17
CA ASP A 20 -11.24 12.49 2.55
C ASP A 20 -10.96 11.21 3.36
N GLU A 21 -11.04 10.03 2.71
CA GLU A 21 -10.85 8.72 3.32
C GLU A 21 -9.48 8.13 2.99
N VAL A 22 -8.95 7.34 3.94
CA VAL A 22 -7.66 6.67 3.83
C VAL A 22 -7.78 5.23 4.29
N GLY A 23 -7.21 4.30 3.52
CA GLY A 23 -7.05 2.91 3.89
C GLY A 23 -5.58 2.53 3.99
N ILE A 24 -5.21 1.87 5.09
CA ILE A 24 -3.87 1.32 5.34
C ILE A 24 -3.95 -0.17 5.08
N PHE A 25 -3.24 -0.66 4.07
CA PHE A 25 -3.30 -2.06 3.64
C PHE A 25 -2.00 -2.77 3.91
N ALA A 26 -2.07 -3.98 4.47
CA ALA A 26 -0.93 -4.87 4.53
C ALA A 26 -0.57 -5.35 3.12
N ILE A 27 0.71 -5.38 2.79
CA ILE A 27 1.16 -5.91 1.49
C ILE A 27 1.09 -7.42 1.50
N ASP A 28 1.55 -8.06 2.59
CA ASP A 28 1.70 -9.52 2.71
C ASP A 28 0.38 -10.30 2.64
N THR A 29 -0.72 -9.74 3.13
CA THR A 29 -2.04 -10.39 3.13
C THR A 29 -3.12 -9.61 2.38
N ILE A 30 -2.82 -8.40 1.89
CA ILE A 30 -3.76 -7.54 1.17
C ILE A 30 -5.02 -7.27 2.01
N GLU A 31 -4.82 -7.07 3.31
CA GLU A 31 -5.90 -6.77 4.26
C GLU A 31 -5.85 -5.31 4.71
N LEU A 32 -7.02 -4.72 4.96
CA LEU A 32 -7.12 -3.40 5.56
C LEU A 32 -6.73 -3.47 7.05
N LEU A 33 -5.62 -2.83 7.42
CA LEU A 33 -5.10 -2.71 8.77
C LEU A 33 -5.72 -1.56 9.55
N GLY A 34 -6.13 -0.50 8.86
CA GLY A 34 -6.68 0.68 9.50
C GLY A 34 -7.22 1.71 8.51
N GLY A 35 -7.94 2.69 9.06
CA GLY A 35 -8.73 3.61 8.26
C GLY A 35 -9.99 2.96 7.71
N ASP A 36 -10.60 3.61 6.71
CA ASP A 36 -11.79 3.09 6.04
C ASP A 36 -11.78 3.54 4.58
N LEU A 37 -12.41 2.73 3.72
CA LEU A 37 -12.68 3.08 2.34
C LEU A 37 -14.04 2.50 1.95
N PRO A 38 -14.81 3.17 1.08
CA PRO A 38 -16.09 2.64 0.66
C PRO A 38 -15.85 1.31 -0.07
N ARG A 39 -16.79 0.38 0.11
CA ARG A 39 -16.62 -1.03 -0.29
C ARG A 39 -16.12 -1.23 -1.72
N THR A 40 -16.54 -0.37 -2.66
CA THR A 40 -16.11 -0.44 -4.06
C THR A 40 -14.63 -0.07 -4.21
N GLN A 41 -14.19 1.03 -3.60
CA GLN A 41 -12.82 1.53 -3.63
C GLN A 41 -11.88 0.57 -2.92
N ARG A 42 -12.28 0.04 -1.76
CA ARG A 42 -11.53 -0.98 -1.05
C ARG A 42 -11.25 -2.20 -1.94
N ARG A 43 -12.27 -2.70 -2.65
CA ARG A 43 -12.12 -3.84 -3.57
C ARG A 43 -11.20 -3.54 -4.76
N LEU A 44 -11.23 -2.31 -5.28
CA LEU A 44 -10.32 -1.89 -6.35
C LEU A 44 -8.87 -1.86 -5.85
N VAL A 45 -8.64 -1.37 -4.64
CA VAL A 45 -7.30 -1.36 -4.01
C VAL A 45 -6.82 -2.78 -3.74
N GLU A 46 -7.67 -3.65 -3.19
CA GLU A 46 -7.34 -5.07 -2.95
C GLU A 46 -6.97 -5.78 -4.26
N ALA A 47 -7.77 -5.61 -5.33
CA ALA A 47 -7.48 -6.20 -6.64
C ALA A 47 -6.20 -5.65 -7.28
N TRP A 48 -5.96 -4.34 -7.17
CA TRP A 48 -4.73 -3.72 -7.63
C TRP A 48 -3.51 -4.25 -6.87
N ALA A 49 -3.60 -4.35 -5.55
CA ALA A 49 -2.51 -4.87 -4.73
C ALA A 49 -2.23 -6.36 -4.99
N GLU A 50 -3.24 -7.18 -5.31
CA GLU A 50 -3.05 -8.57 -5.73
C GLU A 50 -2.22 -8.66 -7.03
N ILE A 51 -2.57 -7.87 -8.05
CA ILE A 51 -1.88 -7.86 -9.33
C ILE A 51 -0.43 -7.37 -9.17
N HIS A 52 -0.20 -6.39 -8.30
CA HIS A 52 1.08 -5.71 -8.12
C HIS A 52 1.81 -6.14 -6.84
N HIS A 53 1.45 -7.28 -6.24
CA HIS A 53 1.94 -7.70 -4.92
C HIS A 53 3.48 -7.73 -4.85
N ARG A 54 4.13 -8.26 -5.88
CA ARG A 54 5.59 -8.32 -5.94
C ARG A 54 6.24 -6.94 -6.04
N GLU A 55 5.68 -6.05 -6.86
CA GLU A 55 6.20 -4.69 -7.02
C GLU A 55 6.08 -3.90 -5.71
N LEU A 56 4.98 -4.11 -4.96
CA LEU A 56 4.78 -3.51 -3.65
C LEU A 56 5.81 -3.99 -2.63
N LEU A 57 6.15 -5.28 -2.62
CA LEU A 57 7.20 -5.82 -1.75
C LEU A 57 8.58 -5.28 -2.11
N ASP A 58 8.91 -5.23 -3.40
CA ASP A 58 10.18 -4.68 -3.86
C ASP A 58 10.30 -3.19 -3.48
N ASP A 59 9.22 -2.40 -3.63
CA ASP A 59 9.17 -1.00 -3.22
C ASP A 59 9.27 -0.81 -1.70
N TRP A 60 8.67 -1.71 -0.93
CA TRP A 60 8.82 -1.74 0.52
C TRP A 60 10.29 -1.91 0.92
N GLU A 61 10.98 -2.91 0.37
CA GLU A 61 12.39 -3.14 0.65
C GLU A 61 13.28 -1.97 0.23
N ARG A 62 12.96 -1.32 -0.89
CA ARG A 62 13.66 -0.11 -1.34
C ARG A 62 13.52 1.02 -0.33
N LEU A 63 12.31 1.28 0.15
CA LEU A 63 12.04 2.32 1.14
C LEU A 63 12.75 2.04 2.46
N GLN A 64 12.73 0.80 2.94
CA GLN A 64 13.47 0.38 4.14
C GLN A 64 14.99 0.60 4.00
N ALA A 65 15.50 0.51 2.77
CA ALA A 65 16.89 0.80 2.44
C ALA A 65 17.18 2.29 2.12
N GLY A 66 16.23 3.19 2.38
CA GLY A 66 16.38 4.63 2.11
C GLY A 66 16.35 5.01 0.62
N ARG A 67 15.87 4.13 -0.25
CA ARG A 67 15.73 4.37 -1.69
C ARG A 67 14.30 4.73 -2.05
N SER A 68 14.12 5.51 -3.10
CA SER A 68 12.80 5.82 -3.64
C SER A 68 12.13 4.56 -4.24
N PRO A 69 10.80 4.41 -4.06
CA PRO A 69 10.03 3.37 -4.70
C PRO A 69 9.90 3.65 -6.20
N PHE A 70 9.51 2.65 -6.96
CA PHE A 70 9.14 2.79 -8.35
C PHE A 70 7.69 3.27 -8.49
N LYS A 71 7.33 3.63 -9.72
CA LYS A 71 5.93 3.85 -10.07
C LYS A 71 5.35 2.50 -10.47
N ILE A 72 4.25 2.12 -9.81
CA ILE A 72 3.45 0.94 -10.16
C ILE A 72 2.28 1.41 -11.03
N GLU A 73 2.00 0.67 -12.09
CA GLU A 73 0.93 1.00 -13.02
C GLU A 73 -0.45 0.87 -12.34
N PRO A 74 -1.43 1.74 -12.68
CA PRO A 74 -2.78 1.66 -12.12
C PRO A 74 -3.56 0.48 -12.70
N LEU A 75 -4.62 0.07 -11.98
CA LEU A 75 -5.58 -0.92 -12.46
C LEU A 75 -6.27 -0.41 -13.74
N ARG A 76 -6.34 -1.26 -14.77
CA ARG A 76 -6.98 -0.97 -16.06
C ARG A 76 -8.47 -1.32 -16.09
#